data_AF-A0ABD0ZE59-F1
#
_entry.id   AF-A0ABD0ZE59-F1
#
_cell.length_a   1.000
_cell.length_b   1.000
_cell.length_c   1.000
_cell.angle_alpha   90.00
_cell.angle_beta   90.00
_cell.angle_gamma   90.00
#
_symmetry.space_group_name_H-M   'P 1'
#
loop_
_entity.id
_entity.type
_entity.pdbx_description
1 polymer ?
#
loop_
_entity_poly.entity_id
_entity_poly.type
_entity_poly.pdbx_seq_one_letter_code
_entity_poly.pdbx_strand_id
1 'polypeptide(L)'
;MPSPGPWGELMDGGGRGVIFTILSMGESREKRKQHLIAWNKVCLPKKEGGLGIRKAKDMNKALLAKVGWRLLHDKDSLWAHVLQSKYKVGYTQNISWTVPKSNWSSTWRSVGLGVREVILIDQSWVLGNGREIRLWKDKWLLNRLLMEILVRELPVDRVDERVRELWSDGT
;
A
#
# COMPACT_ATOMS: atom_id res chain seq x y z
N MET A 1 -35.20 3.75 41.17
CA MET A 1 -34.25 3.17 40.20
C MET A 1 -34.47 3.86 38.87
N PRO A 2 -33.54 4.68 38.36
CA PRO A 2 -33.67 5.30 37.05
C PRO A 2 -33.03 4.44 35.96
N SER A 3 -33.71 4.43 34.82
CA SER A 3 -33.45 3.68 33.59
C SER A 3 -32.11 4.05 32.93
N PRO A 4 -31.47 3.15 32.17
CA PRO A 4 -30.18 3.41 31.55
C PRO A 4 -30.33 4.37 30.36
N GLY A 5 -29.52 5.43 30.35
CA GLY A 5 -29.46 6.42 29.28
C GLY A 5 -28.77 5.89 28.01
N PRO A 6 -28.87 6.62 26.88
CA PRO A 6 -28.60 6.10 25.52
C PRO A 6 -27.11 6.03 25.16
N TRP A 7 -26.23 5.90 26.15
CA TRP A 7 -24.77 5.92 25.96
C TRP A 7 -24.14 4.52 25.88
N GLY A 8 -24.95 3.48 25.71
CA GLY A 8 -24.50 2.08 25.70
C GLY A 8 -23.84 1.58 24.41
N GLU A 9 -23.91 2.31 23.30
CA GLU A 9 -23.52 1.76 21.97
C GLU A 9 -22.67 2.72 21.12
N LEU A 10 -21.59 3.27 21.69
CA LEU A 10 -20.59 4.00 20.89
C LEU A 10 -19.15 3.65 21.29
N MET A 11 -18.88 2.37 21.53
CA MET A 11 -17.55 1.83 21.81
C MET A 11 -17.35 0.48 21.12
N ASP A 12 -17.79 0.35 19.87
CA ASP A 12 -17.28 -0.74 19.03
C ASP A 12 -16.90 -0.23 17.63
N GLY A 13 -15.67 -0.53 17.22
CA GLY A 13 -15.11 -0.10 15.93
C GLY A 13 -14.04 0.99 16.04
N GLY A 14 -12.82 0.59 16.40
CA GLY A 14 -11.63 1.44 16.40
C GLY A 14 -11.37 2.12 15.04
N GLY A 15 -11.54 3.44 15.02
CA GLY A 15 -11.18 4.27 13.87
C GLY A 15 -11.05 5.72 14.29
N ARG A 16 -9.80 6.19 14.44
CA ARG A 16 -9.52 7.61 14.71
C ARG A 16 -9.94 8.44 13.49
N GLY A 17 -11.15 8.95 13.51
CA GLY A 17 -11.68 9.89 12.51
C GLY A 17 -10.98 11.24 12.64
N VAL A 18 -10.33 11.68 11.57
CA VAL A 18 -9.82 13.05 11.48
C VAL A 18 -10.99 13.95 11.07
N ILE A 19 -11.36 14.89 11.94
CA ILE A 19 -12.48 15.82 11.75
C ILE A 19 -11.92 17.14 11.21
N PHE A 20 -12.39 17.60 10.05
CA PHE A 20 -12.13 18.95 9.55
C PHE A 20 -13.43 19.73 9.40
N THR A 21 -13.45 20.94 9.96
CA THR A 21 -14.56 21.89 9.91
C THR A 21 -14.59 22.59 8.56
N ILE A 22 -15.72 22.50 7.85
CA ILE A 22 -15.98 23.30 6.65
C ILE A 22 -16.79 24.52 7.10
N LEU A 23 -16.20 25.71 7.03
CA LEU A 23 -16.87 26.97 7.37
C LEU A 23 -17.76 27.40 6.19
N SER A 24 -19.08 27.34 6.37
CA SER A 24 -20.03 28.09 5.55
C SER A 24 -20.32 29.41 6.27
N MET A 25 -19.94 30.54 5.67
CA MET A 25 -20.30 31.87 6.18
C MET A 25 -21.74 32.19 5.72
N GLY A 26 -22.68 32.04 6.65
CA GLY A 26 -24.01 32.65 6.63
C GLY A 26 -24.26 33.26 7.99
N GLU A 27 -24.49 34.57 8.03
CA GLU A 27 -24.53 35.38 9.25
C GLU A 27 -25.93 35.37 9.86
N SER A 28 -26.10 34.66 10.98
CA SER A 28 -27.22 34.84 11.93
C SER A 28 -26.76 34.51 13.34
N ARG A 29 -27.09 35.39 14.28
CA ARG A 29 -26.59 35.46 15.67
C ARG A 29 -27.27 34.43 16.59
N GLU A 30 -27.27 33.17 16.21
CA GLU A 30 -27.77 32.06 17.03
C GLU A 30 -26.72 30.95 17.10
N LYS A 31 -26.41 30.50 18.32
CA LYS A 31 -25.37 29.53 18.70
C LYS A 31 -24.96 28.59 17.55
N ARG A 32 -23.84 28.89 16.88
CA ARG A 32 -23.25 28.07 15.81
C ARG A 32 -22.96 26.65 16.32
N LYS A 33 -23.93 25.74 16.17
CA LYS A 33 -23.69 24.31 16.32
C LYS A 33 -22.84 23.90 15.13
N GLN A 34 -21.61 23.47 15.38
CA GLN A 34 -20.76 22.90 14.35
C GLN A 34 -21.45 21.64 13.80
N HIS A 35 -22.00 21.74 12.59
CA HIS A 35 -22.56 20.58 11.91
C HIS A 35 -21.41 19.72 11.38
N LEU A 36 -21.13 18.64 12.10
CA LEU A 36 -20.18 17.62 11.65
C LEU A 36 -20.84 16.76 10.58
N ILE A 37 -20.24 16.73 9.40
CA ILE A 37 -20.65 15.86 8.30
C ILE A 37 -19.66 14.70 8.25
N ALA A 38 -20.16 13.47 8.16
CA ALA A 38 -19.31 12.29 8.05
C ALA A 38 -18.39 12.40 6.82
N TRP A 39 -17.09 12.14 6.98
CA TRP A 39 -16.09 12.25 5.92
C TRP A 39 -16.44 11.46 4.66
N ASN A 40 -17.07 10.29 4.83
CA ASN A 40 -17.54 9.47 3.72
C ASN A 40 -18.58 10.19 2.85
N LYS A 41 -19.45 11.03 3.43
CA LYS A 41 -20.40 11.87 2.69
C LYS A 41 -19.69 13.01 1.96
N VAL A 42 -18.70 13.63 2.60
CA VAL A 42 -17.89 14.69 1.98
C VAL A 42 -17.14 14.18 0.74
N CYS A 43 -16.68 12.93 0.77
CA CYS A 43 -15.95 12.32 -0.36
C CYS A 43 -16.84 11.89 -1.54
N LEU A 44 -18.17 11.92 -1.42
CA LEU A 44 -19.05 11.53 -2.52
C LEU A 44 -18.89 12.48 -3.72
N PRO A 45 -19.16 12.01 -4.95
CA PRO A 45 -19.21 12.88 -6.12
C PRO A 45 -20.13 14.09 -5.91
N LYS A 46 -19.85 15.21 -6.59
CA LYS A 46 -20.72 16.40 -6.56
C LYS A 46 -22.17 16.10 -6.96
N LYS A 47 -22.36 15.17 -7.89
CA LYS A 47 -23.68 14.70 -8.34
C LYS A 47 -24.49 14.00 -7.23
N GLU A 48 -23.82 13.46 -6.22
CA GLU A 48 -24.40 12.74 -5.08
C GLU A 48 -24.40 13.62 -3.80
N GLY A 49 -24.17 14.92 -3.92
CA GLY A 49 -24.20 15.87 -2.80
C GLY A 49 -22.92 15.92 -1.95
N GLY A 50 -21.82 15.32 -2.40
CA GLY A 50 -20.50 15.46 -1.77
C GLY A 50 -19.62 16.52 -2.44
N LEU A 51 -18.37 16.66 -1.98
CA LEU A 51 -17.39 17.58 -2.55
C LEU A 51 -16.53 16.97 -3.67
N GLY A 52 -16.62 15.65 -3.88
CA GLY A 52 -15.83 14.92 -4.86
C GLY A 52 -14.34 14.79 -4.49
N ILE A 53 -14.00 14.97 -3.21
CA ILE A 53 -12.63 14.82 -2.71
C ILE A 53 -12.29 13.35 -2.44
N ARG A 54 -11.03 12.97 -2.65
CA ARG A 54 -10.58 11.59 -2.39
C ARG A 54 -10.57 11.30 -0.88
N LYS A 55 -10.89 10.06 -0.51
CA LYS A 55 -10.80 9.61 0.88
C LYS A 55 -9.35 9.72 1.36
N ALA A 56 -9.15 10.41 2.50
CA ALA A 56 -7.83 10.58 3.11
C ALA A 56 -7.12 9.24 3.38
N LYS A 57 -7.87 8.20 3.76
CA LYS A 57 -7.33 6.84 3.96
C LYS A 57 -6.68 6.28 2.68
N ASP A 58 -7.33 6.44 1.54
CA ASP A 58 -6.85 5.93 0.25
C ASP A 58 -5.65 6.74 -0.23
N MET A 59 -5.69 8.07 -0.05
CA MET A 59 -4.54 8.94 -0.32
C MET A 59 -3.32 8.58 0.54
N ASN A 60 -3.52 8.34 1.84
CA ASN A 60 -2.44 7.94 2.74
C ASN A 60 -1.84 6.59 2.32
N LYS A 61 -2.67 5.59 2.01
CA LYS A 61 -2.22 4.31 1.48
C LYS A 61 -1.39 4.48 0.20
N ALA A 62 -1.84 5.30 -0.74
CA ALA A 62 -1.11 5.58 -1.98
C ALA A 62 0.23 6.29 -1.74
N LEU A 63 0.28 7.24 -0.80
CA LEU A 63 1.51 7.94 -0.43
C LEU A 63 2.52 7.00 0.23
N LEU A 64 2.07 6.13 1.13
CA LEU A 64 2.91 5.10 1.77
C LEU A 64 3.46 4.11 0.74
N ALA A 65 2.62 3.67 -0.20
CA ALA A 65 3.05 2.85 -1.32
C ALA A 65 4.12 3.59 -2.15
N LYS A 66 3.90 4.86 -2.50
CA LYS A 66 4.87 5.68 -3.24
C LYS A 66 6.23 5.80 -2.53
N VAL A 67 6.23 5.93 -1.20
CA VAL A 67 7.47 5.94 -0.41
C VAL A 67 8.17 4.58 -0.50
N GLY A 68 7.43 3.48 -0.35
CA GLY A 68 8.00 2.14 -0.50
C GLY A 68 8.50 1.85 -1.92
N TRP A 69 7.82 2.35 -2.96
CA TRP A 69 8.29 2.28 -4.34
C TRP A 69 9.62 3.01 -4.52
N ARG A 70 9.73 4.24 -4.01
CA ARG A 70 10.99 4.99 -4.04
C ARG A 70 12.09 4.24 -3.31
N LEU A 71 11.81 3.66 -2.15
CA LEU A 71 12.81 2.89 -1.39
C LEU A 71 13.35 1.68 -2.17
N LEU A 72 12.53 1.06 -3.02
CA LEU A 72 12.92 -0.08 -3.85
C LEU A 72 13.81 0.30 -5.04
N HIS A 73 13.66 1.53 -5.56
CA HIS A 73 14.30 1.97 -6.81
C HIS A 73 15.44 2.97 -6.58
N ASP A 74 15.34 3.80 -5.54
CA ASP A 74 16.33 4.79 -5.16
C ASP A 74 17.36 4.14 -4.24
N LYS A 75 18.38 3.52 -4.83
CA LYS A 75 19.42 2.80 -4.11
C LYS A 75 20.56 3.71 -3.64
N ASP A 76 20.71 4.90 -4.21
CA ASP A 76 21.87 5.76 -3.97
C ASP A 76 21.62 6.84 -2.91
N SER A 77 20.36 7.14 -2.60
CA SER A 77 20.04 8.16 -1.61
C SER A 77 20.32 7.71 -0.16
N LEU A 78 20.82 8.65 0.66
CA LEU A 78 21.17 8.38 2.06
C LEU A 78 19.95 7.93 2.89
N TRP A 79 18.78 8.53 2.67
CA TRP A 79 17.56 8.17 3.40
C TRP A 79 17.14 6.72 3.10
N ALA A 80 17.31 6.26 1.85
CA ALA A 80 17.00 4.90 1.46
C ALA A 80 17.98 3.93 2.12
N HIS A 81 19.29 4.21 2.10
CA HIS A 81 20.30 3.40 2.78
C HIS A 81 20.04 3.23 4.28
N VAL A 82 19.70 4.33 4.98
CA VAL A 82 19.39 4.29 6.41
C VAL A 82 18.18 3.39 6.68
N LEU A 83 17.11 3.53 5.91
CA LEU A 83 15.90 2.72 6.08
C LEU A 83 16.13 1.26 5.71
N GLN A 84 16.85 0.99 4.62
CA GLN A 84 17.18 -0.36 4.19
C GLN A 84 18.04 -1.08 5.25
N SER A 85 19.05 -0.41 5.79
CA SER A 85 19.90 -0.96 6.86
C SER A 85 19.13 -1.21 8.16
N LYS A 86 18.26 -0.29 8.56
CA LYS A 86 17.46 -0.38 9.79
C LYS A 86 16.42 -1.50 9.72
N TYR A 87 15.68 -1.59 8.61
CA TYR A 87 14.56 -2.53 8.48
C TYR A 87 14.89 -3.79 7.69
N LYS A 88 16.16 -3.95 7.29
CA LYS A 88 16.67 -5.10 6.52
C LYS A 88 15.88 -5.30 5.22
N VAL A 89 15.61 -4.20 4.53
CA VAL A 89 15.01 -4.23 3.19
C VAL A 89 16.09 -4.75 2.24
N GLY A 90 15.90 -5.95 1.71
CA GLY A 90 16.77 -6.51 0.68
C GLY A 90 16.54 -5.85 -0.68
N TYR A 91 17.35 -6.23 -1.67
CA TYR A 91 17.11 -5.88 -3.07
C TYR A 91 15.70 -6.29 -3.51
N THR A 92 15.17 -5.62 -4.54
CA THR A 92 13.83 -5.73 -5.15
C THR A 92 13.20 -7.13 -5.22
N GLN A 93 14.01 -8.19 -5.22
CA GLN A 93 13.60 -9.60 -5.26
C GLN A 93 13.18 -10.19 -3.90
N ASN A 94 13.50 -9.54 -2.78
CA ASN A 94 13.13 -9.98 -1.44
C ASN A 94 12.05 -9.06 -0.87
N ILE A 95 10.79 -9.47 -1.00
CA ILE A 95 9.63 -8.75 -0.45
C ILE A 95 9.31 -9.12 1.00
N SER A 96 10.15 -9.91 1.69
CA SER A 96 9.88 -10.34 3.08
C SER A 96 9.75 -9.16 4.06
N TRP A 97 10.36 -8.02 3.73
CA TRP A 97 10.26 -6.80 4.52
C TRP A 97 8.87 -6.14 4.43
N THR A 98 8.01 -6.58 3.51
CA THR A 98 6.60 -6.13 3.42
C THR A 98 5.68 -6.89 4.38
N VAL A 99 6.15 -7.99 4.98
CA VAL A 99 5.42 -8.75 6.00
C VAL A 99 5.66 -8.08 7.36
N PRO A 100 4.61 -7.54 8.02
CA PRO A 100 4.80 -6.80 9.26
C PRO A 100 5.37 -7.67 10.39
N LYS A 101 6.44 -7.18 11.04
CA LYS A 101 7.01 -7.81 12.25
C LYS A 101 6.56 -7.09 13.52
N SER A 102 6.49 -7.84 14.62
CA SER A 102 6.02 -7.33 15.93
C SER A 102 6.93 -6.24 16.50
N ASN A 103 8.22 -6.27 16.20
CA ASN A 103 9.20 -5.28 16.68
C ASN A 103 9.32 -4.00 15.83
N TRP A 104 8.50 -3.83 14.78
CA TRP A 104 8.57 -2.66 13.91
C TRP A 104 7.71 -1.48 14.37
N SER A 105 8.10 -0.27 13.98
CA SER A 105 7.25 0.90 14.18
C SER A 105 5.96 0.80 13.37
N SER A 106 4.87 1.37 13.90
CA SER A 106 3.57 1.42 13.22
C SER A 106 3.66 2.06 11.84
N THR A 107 4.45 3.14 11.70
CA THR A 107 4.74 3.81 10.43
C THR A 107 5.34 2.84 9.42
N TRP A 108 6.34 2.06 9.84
CA TRP A 108 7.01 1.11 8.96
C TRP A 108 6.11 -0.04 8.52
N ARG A 109 5.30 -0.58 9.45
CA ARG A 109 4.26 -1.57 9.09
C ARG A 109 3.30 -1.01 8.03
N SER A 110 2.93 0.27 8.15
CA SER A 110 2.05 0.93 7.19
C SER A 110 2.70 1.09 5.80
N VAL A 111 4.01 1.37 5.74
CA VAL A 111 4.76 1.39 4.48
C VAL A 111 4.79 0.01 3.84
N GLY A 112 5.13 -1.04 4.60
CA GLY A 112 5.14 -2.42 4.11
C GLY A 112 3.77 -2.88 3.59
N LEU A 113 2.69 -2.55 4.31
CA LEU A 113 1.32 -2.83 3.86
C LEU A 113 0.96 -2.05 2.59
N GLY A 114 1.33 -0.76 2.50
CA GLY A 114 1.11 0.05 1.31
C GLY A 114 1.76 -0.57 0.07
N VAL A 115 2.99 -1.06 0.19
CA VAL A 115 3.69 -1.77 -0.90
C VAL A 115 2.98 -3.06 -1.26
N ARG A 116 2.63 -3.87 -0.26
CA ARG A 116 1.98 -5.17 -0.49
C ARG A 116 0.61 -5.05 -1.16
N GLU A 117 -0.20 -4.09 -0.72
CA GLU A 117 -1.58 -3.95 -1.15
C GLU A 117 -1.77 -3.10 -2.40
N VAL A 118 -0.82 -2.22 -2.72
CA VAL A 118 -0.92 -1.30 -3.87
C VAL A 118 0.06 -1.64 -4.99
N ILE A 119 1.29 -2.04 -4.65
CA ILE A 119 2.35 -2.24 -5.65
C ILE A 119 2.38 -3.71 -6.08
N LEU A 120 2.52 -4.63 -5.12
CA LEU A 120 2.77 -6.05 -5.43
C LEU A 120 1.59 -6.79 -6.08
N ILE A 121 0.37 -6.24 -5.99
CA ILE A 121 -0.83 -6.93 -6.48
C ILE A 121 -0.78 -7.10 -8.01
N ASP A 122 -0.45 -6.03 -8.73
CA ASP A 122 -0.43 -5.96 -10.20
C ASP A 122 0.96 -5.62 -10.77
N GLN A 123 2.01 -5.70 -9.96
CA GLN A 123 3.37 -5.52 -10.47
C GLN A 123 3.76 -6.70 -11.36
N SER A 124 4.24 -6.38 -12.57
CA SER A 124 4.93 -7.32 -13.47
C SER A 124 6.22 -6.68 -13.97
N TRP A 125 7.23 -7.50 -14.19
CA TRP A 125 8.49 -7.10 -14.79
C TRP A 125 8.33 -6.88 -16.28
N VAL A 126 8.96 -5.82 -16.78
CA VAL A 126 9.16 -5.62 -18.21
C VAL A 126 10.52 -6.23 -18.57
N LEU A 127 10.54 -7.07 -19.62
CA LEU A 127 11.74 -7.75 -20.04
C LEU A 127 12.76 -6.75 -20.61
N GLY A 128 13.90 -6.63 -19.93
CA GLY A 128 15.12 -6.02 -20.45
C GLY A 128 16.18 -7.09 -20.71
N ASN A 129 17.39 -6.90 -20.18
CA ASN A 129 18.50 -7.87 -20.28
C ASN A 129 18.31 -9.19 -19.48
N GLY A 130 17.17 -9.38 -18.83
CA GLY A 130 16.82 -10.57 -18.06
C GLY A 130 17.70 -10.90 -16.84
N ARG A 131 18.66 -10.06 -16.43
CA ARG A 131 19.64 -10.38 -15.37
C ARG A 131 19.03 -10.37 -13.96
N GLU A 132 18.09 -9.48 -13.73
CA GLU A 132 17.47 -9.29 -12.41
C GLU A 132 16.15 -10.06 -12.24
N ILE A 133 15.65 -10.68 -13.32
CA ILE A 133 14.35 -11.37 -13.32
C ILE A 133 14.57 -12.86 -13.08
N ARG A 134 13.98 -13.39 -12.00
CA ARG A 134 13.94 -14.83 -11.73
C ARG A 134 12.92 -15.48 -12.63
N LEU A 135 13.37 -16.46 -13.40
CA LEU A 135 12.57 -17.12 -14.43
C LEU A 135 11.26 -17.68 -13.88
N TRP A 136 11.34 -18.33 -12.72
CA TRP A 136 10.22 -19.08 -12.13
C TRP A 136 9.42 -18.30 -11.08
N LYS A 137 10.08 -17.38 -10.36
CA LYS A 137 9.58 -16.75 -9.13
C LYS A 137 9.10 -15.31 -9.29
N ASP A 138 9.28 -14.71 -10.46
CA ASP A 138 8.82 -13.34 -10.73
C ASP A 138 7.72 -13.34 -11.82
N LYS A 139 6.78 -12.39 -11.75
CA LYS A 139 5.77 -12.17 -12.81
C LYS A 139 6.42 -11.36 -13.94
N TRP A 140 6.76 -11.97 -15.06
CA TRP A 140 7.44 -11.28 -16.18
C TRP A 140 6.87 -11.63 -17.56
N LEU A 141 6.38 -12.85 -17.74
CA LEU A 141 5.74 -13.30 -18.99
C LEU A 141 4.21 -13.30 -18.88
N LEU A 142 3.69 -13.67 -17.71
CA LEU A 142 2.28 -13.80 -17.41
C LEU A 142 1.98 -13.02 -16.13
N ASN A 143 0.71 -12.68 -15.88
CA ASN A 143 0.30 -12.02 -14.63
C ASN A 143 0.31 -12.98 -13.41
N ARG A 144 1.16 -14.02 -13.45
CA ARG A 144 1.35 -15.05 -12.43
C ARG A 144 2.74 -15.68 -12.56
N LEU A 145 3.14 -16.44 -11.54
CA LEU A 145 4.46 -17.08 -11.51
C LEU A 145 4.50 -18.27 -12.48
N LEU A 146 5.61 -18.44 -13.21
CA LEU A 146 5.74 -19.56 -14.15
C LEU A 146 5.75 -20.91 -13.41
N MET A 147 6.29 -20.96 -12.19
CA MET A 147 6.28 -22.17 -11.37
C MET A 147 4.88 -22.67 -10.99
N GLU A 148 3.88 -21.79 -10.94
CA GLU A 148 2.49 -22.18 -10.65
C GLU A 148 1.80 -22.89 -11.83
N ILE A 149 2.37 -22.78 -13.03
CA ILE A 149 1.82 -23.36 -14.26
C ILE A 149 2.41 -24.74 -14.50
N LEU A 150 3.51 -25.07 -13.83
CA LEU A 150 4.18 -26.33 -14.04
C LEU A 150 3.32 -27.50 -13.60
N VAL A 151 3.18 -28.46 -14.52
CA VAL A 151 2.50 -29.73 -14.29
C VAL A 151 3.44 -30.73 -13.58
N ARG A 152 4.75 -30.47 -13.57
CA ARG A 152 5.80 -31.32 -12.99
C ARG A 152 6.68 -30.52 -12.03
N GLU A 153 7.29 -31.21 -11.07
CA GLU A 153 8.20 -30.56 -10.11
C GLU A 153 9.45 -30.01 -10.79
N LEU A 154 9.87 -28.81 -10.37
CA LEU A 154 11.12 -28.19 -10.83
C LEU A 154 12.32 -28.90 -10.22
N PRO A 155 13.31 -29.29 -11.03
CA PRO A 155 14.62 -29.67 -10.53
C PRO A 155 15.22 -28.54 -9.66
N VAL A 156 15.79 -28.91 -8.51
CA VAL A 156 16.27 -27.95 -7.48
C VAL A 156 17.31 -26.98 -8.03
N ASP A 157 18.15 -27.46 -8.95
CA ASP A 157 19.18 -26.71 -9.65
C ASP A 157 18.63 -25.59 -10.54
N ARG A 158 17.40 -25.74 -11.03
CA ARG A 158 16.78 -24.79 -11.96
C ARG A 158 15.94 -23.70 -11.29
N VAL A 159 15.68 -23.84 -9.98
CA VAL A 159 14.74 -22.98 -9.24
C VAL A 159 15.17 -21.50 -9.23
N ASP A 160 16.47 -21.23 -9.27
CA ASP A 160 17.03 -19.88 -9.19
C ASP A 160 17.53 -19.34 -10.55
N GLU A 161 17.23 -20.01 -11.66
CA GLU A 161 17.52 -19.56 -13.02
C GLU A 161 16.99 -18.13 -13.27
N ARG A 162 17.76 -17.36 -14.04
CA ARG A 162 17.40 -16.02 -14.48
C ARG A 162 16.92 -16.03 -15.92
N VAL A 163 16.04 -15.09 -16.29
CA VAL A 163 15.50 -15.01 -17.66
C VAL A 163 16.61 -14.88 -18.72
N ARG A 164 17.71 -14.18 -18.39
CA ARG A 164 18.88 -14.04 -19.27
C ARG A 164 19.49 -15.36 -19.75
N GLU A 165 19.27 -16.46 -19.03
CA GLU A 165 19.88 -17.75 -19.34
C GLU A 165 19.14 -18.45 -20.49
N LEU A 166 17.88 -18.06 -20.72
CA LEU A 166 17.05 -18.55 -21.81
C LEU A 166 16.82 -17.51 -22.90
N TRP A 167 16.84 -16.24 -22.53
CA TRP A 167 16.65 -15.12 -23.44
C TRP A 167 17.99 -14.49 -23.78
N SER A 168 18.50 -14.80 -24.97
CA SER A 168 19.55 -14.02 -25.61
C SER A 168 18.88 -12.86 -26.33
N ASP A 169 19.31 -11.63 -26.02
CA ASP A 169 18.78 -10.41 -26.63
C ASP A 169 18.71 -10.60 -28.15
N GLY A 170 17.51 -10.51 -28.72
CA GLY A 170 17.37 -10.37 -30.17
C GLY A 170 18.07 -9.06 -30.55
N THR A 171 19.11 -9.19 -31.38
CA THR A 171 19.86 -8.09 -32.02
C THR A 171 18.99 -6.92 -32.46
#